data_AF-A0A9W3BTA5-F1
#
_entry.id   AF-A0A9W3BTA5-F1
#
_cell.length_a   1.000
_cell.length_b   1.000
_cell.length_c   1.000
_cell.angle_alpha   90.00
_cell.angle_beta   90.00
_cell.angle_gamma   90.00
#
_symmetry.space_group_name_H-M   'P 1'
#
loop_
_entity.id
_entity.type
_entity.pdbx_description
1 polymer ?
#
loop_
_entity_poly.entity_id
_entity_poly.type
_entity_poly.pdbx_seq_one_letter_code
_entity_poly.pdbx_strand_id
1 'polypeptide(L)'
;MSTNTVVPLRRRSNGYHTNGVALNGMENVVKKTDDCYTNGNGGGGKSKASFLTWTMRDVVYVARYHWIPCFFAVGVLFFMGVEYTLQMVPAKSEPFDIGFVVTRSLNRVLASSPDLNTLLAALNTVFVAMQTTYIVWTWLMEGRPRATISACFMFTCRGILGYSTQLPLPQDFLGSGVDFPVGNVSFFLFYSGHVAGSMIASLDMRRMQRLRLAMLFDILNVLQSIRLLGTRGHYTIDLAVGVGAGILFDSLAGKYEEMMSKRQNLGNGFSLISKDSLLN
;
A
#
# COMPACT_ATOMS: atom_id res chain seq x y z
N MET A 1 -22.43 -31.73 -70.51
CA MET A 1 -21.53 -30.56 -70.40
C MET A 1 -20.71 -30.75 -69.14
N SER A 2 -19.53 -31.37 -69.27
CA SER A 2 -18.20 -30.72 -69.41
C SER A 2 -17.64 -30.35 -68.01
N THR A 3 -16.94 -31.24 -67.29
CA THR A 3 -15.52 -31.65 -67.38
C THR A 3 -14.48 -30.61 -66.95
N ASN A 4 -13.57 -31.08 -66.08
CA ASN A 4 -12.15 -30.71 -65.86
C ASN A 4 -11.89 -29.44 -65.01
N THR A 5 -10.94 -29.37 -64.05
CA THR A 5 -9.59 -29.99 -63.90
C THR A 5 -9.08 -29.70 -62.46
N VAL A 6 -8.75 -30.66 -61.58
CA VAL A 6 -7.43 -31.29 -61.27
C VAL A 6 -6.21 -30.35 -61.04
N VAL A 7 -5.86 -30.10 -59.74
CA VAL A 7 -4.60 -30.39 -58.95
C VAL A 7 -3.23 -30.20 -59.68
N PRO A 8 -2.12 -29.64 -59.10
CA PRO A 8 -1.44 -30.28 -57.94
C PRO A 8 -0.53 -29.52 -56.93
N LEU A 9 -0.54 -30.07 -55.70
CA LEU A 9 0.55 -30.55 -54.80
C LEU A 9 1.79 -29.68 -54.45
N ARG A 10 2.04 -29.51 -53.13
CA ARG A 10 3.21 -30.07 -52.38
C ARG A 10 3.06 -29.80 -50.86
N ARG A 11 2.80 -30.79 -49.99
CA ARG A 11 3.72 -31.63 -49.15
C ARG A 11 4.76 -30.78 -48.36
N ARG A 12 5.02 -30.89 -47.04
CA ARG A 12 5.18 -32.07 -46.13
C ARG A 12 5.59 -31.51 -44.73
N SER A 13 4.91 -31.83 -43.61
CA SER A 13 5.19 -32.86 -42.57
C SER A 13 6.31 -32.57 -41.53
N ASN A 14 5.95 -32.86 -40.25
CA ASN A 14 6.75 -33.25 -39.06
C ASN A 14 7.71 -32.20 -38.47
N GLY A 15 7.75 -31.89 -37.17
CA GLY A 15 7.34 -32.61 -35.95
C GLY A 15 8.49 -33.47 -35.41
N TYR A 16 9.26 -33.00 -34.42
CA TYR A 16 10.06 -33.83 -33.48
C TYR A 16 10.47 -33.05 -32.21
N HIS A 17 10.28 -33.72 -31.07
CA HIS A 17 10.87 -33.49 -29.74
C HIS A 17 12.35 -33.93 -29.69
N THR A 18 13.16 -33.33 -28.80
CA THR A 18 14.15 -33.96 -27.86
C THR A 18 14.85 -32.85 -27.03
N ASN A 19 14.72 -32.79 -25.70
CA ASN A 19 15.50 -33.42 -24.61
C ASN A 19 16.94 -32.92 -24.42
N GLY A 20 17.22 -32.29 -23.25
CA GLY A 20 18.27 -32.79 -22.33
C GLY A 20 19.57 -31.97 -22.09
N VAL A 21 19.71 -31.52 -20.83
CA VAL A 21 20.91 -31.59 -19.94
C VAL A 21 22.08 -30.58 -20.06
N ALA A 22 22.07 -29.63 -19.10
CA ALA A 22 23.07 -29.20 -18.09
C ALA A 22 24.61 -29.00 -18.35
N LEU A 23 25.09 -27.90 -17.71
CA LEU A 23 26.33 -27.66 -16.94
C LEU A 23 27.71 -27.59 -17.63
N ASN A 24 28.31 -26.40 -17.69
CA ASN A 24 29.35 -25.92 -16.75
C ASN A 24 30.16 -24.75 -17.37
N GLY A 25 30.71 -23.87 -16.52
CA GLY A 25 31.91 -23.11 -16.89
C GLY A 25 31.83 -21.60 -16.71
N MET A 26 32.14 -21.20 -15.49
CA MET A 26 32.57 -19.90 -15.01
C MET A 26 33.51 -19.12 -15.97
N GLU A 27 33.36 -17.80 -15.88
CA GLU A 27 34.43 -16.79 -15.89
C GLU A 27 34.65 -15.91 -17.14
N ASN A 28 34.63 -14.61 -16.83
CA ASN A 28 35.35 -13.49 -17.44
C ASN A 28 34.62 -12.50 -18.38
N VAL A 29 34.38 -11.32 -17.78
CA VAL A 29 34.92 -10.03 -18.23
C VAL A 29 34.38 -9.47 -19.56
N VAL A 30 33.61 -8.38 -19.40
CA VAL A 30 33.54 -7.20 -20.28
C VAL A 30 33.19 -7.46 -21.75
N LYS A 31 31.98 -7.02 -22.13
CA LYS A 31 31.80 -6.25 -23.38
C LYS A 31 30.61 -5.31 -23.26
N LYS A 32 30.94 -4.13 -22.74
CA LYS A 32 30.30 -2.86 -23.10
C LYS A 32 30.39 -2.73 -24.63
N THR A 33 29.28 -2.53 -25.30
CA THR A 33 29.23 -2.05 -26.68
C THR A 33 28.61 -0.66 -26.65
N ASP A 34 29.47 0.32 -26.40
CA ASP A 34 29.32 1.66 -26.96
C ASP A 34 29.78 1.56 -28.42
N ASP A 35 29.02 2.15 -29.35
CA ASP A 35 29.47 2.75 -30.62
C ASP A 35 28.24 3.49 -31.19
N CYS A 36 28.25 4.77 -31.60
CA CYS A 36 29.31 5.57 -32.21
C CYS A 36 28.99 7.09 -32.02
N TYR A 37 29.78 7.82 -31.23
CA TYR A 37 30.81 8.83 -31.59
C TYR A 37 30.39 10.05 -32.44
N THR A 38 30.74 11.26 -31.96
CA THR A 38 31.93 11.97 -32.50
C THR A 38 32.65 12.82 -31.45
N ASN A 39 33.96 12.74 -31.57
CA ASN A 39 35.09 13.21 -30.78
C ASN A 39 35.16 14.73 -30.52
N GLY A 40 35.77 15.10 -29.39
CA GLY A 40 36.18 16.48 -29.07
C GLY A 40 37.10 16.51 -27.85
N ASN A 41 38.39 16.51 -28.13
CA ASN A 41 39.54 16.44 -27.23
C ASN A 41 39.55 17.50 -26.09
N GLY A 42 40.01 17.09 -24.89
CA GLY A 42 40.69 17.96 -23.92
C GLY A 42 39.86 19.01 -23.16
N GLY A 43 39.68 18.77 -21.85
CA GLY A 43 39.31 19.82 -20.88
C GLY A 43 38.24 19.37 -19.90
N GLY A 44 38.53 19.48 -18.60
CA GLY A 44 37.57 19.24 -17.52
C GLY A 44 36.32 20.11 -17.66
N GLY A 45 35.33 19.62 -18.38
CA GLY A 45 34.03 20.26 -18.55
C GLY A 45 33.12 19.83 -17.40
N LYS A 46 32.80 20.79 -16.51
CA LYS A 46 31.73 20.63 -15.52
C LYS A 46 30.51 20.03 -16.22
N SER A 47 30.09 18.84 -15.82
CA SER A 47 28.83 18.24 -16.26
C SER A 47 27.73 19.29 -16.09
N LYS A 48 27.14 19.75 -17.20
CA LYS A 48 26.10 20.77 -17.15
C LYS A 48 24.95 20.19 -16.33
N ALA A 49 24.52 20.91 -15.30
CA ALA A 49 23.41 20.48 -14.47
C ALA A 49 22.19 20.14 -15.37
N SER A 50 21.50 19.04 -15.09
CA SER A 50 20.50 18.47 -16.00
C SER A 50 19.41 19.45 -16.42
N PHE A 51 19.04 20.42 -15.58
CA PHE A 51 18.04 21.45 -15.95
C PHE A 51 18.53 22.43 -17.01
N LEU A 52 19.84 22.59 -17.21
CA LEU A 52 20.42 23.44 -18.26
C LEU A 52 20.31 22.83 -19.66
N THR A 53 19.97 21.55 -19.75
CA THR A 53 19.72 20.87 -21.03
C THR A 53 18.24 20.74 -21.34
N TRP A 54 17.35 21.24 -20.46
CA TRP A 54 15.91 21.15 -20.67
C TRP A 54 15.44 22.14 -21.72
N THR A 55 14.72 21.62 -22.71
CA THR A 55 14.02 22.42 -23.71
C THR A 55 12.56 22.62 -23.30
N MET A 56 11.87 23.59 -23.92
CA MET A 56 10.42 23.77 -23.72
C MET A 56 9.61 22.50 -24.03
N ARG A 57 10.12 21.63 -24.92
CA ARG A 57 9.48 20.35 -25.23
C ARG A 57 9.57 19.39 -24.05
N ASP A 58 10.69 19.37 -23.33
CA ASP A 58 10.89 18.53 -22.14
C ASP A 58 9.99 18.98 -20.99
N VAL A 59 9.82 20.30 -20.81
CA VAL A 59 8.90 20.86 -19.79
C VAL A 59 7.45 20.46 -20.08
N VAL A 60 7.00 20.63 -21.33
CA VAL A 60 5.64 20.22 -21.75
C VAL A 60 5.45 18.71 -21.65
N TYR A 61 6.49 17.93 -21.98
CA TYR A 61 6.49 16.48 -21.82
C TYR A 61 6.31 16.09 -20.36
N VAL A 62 7.08 16.68 -19.43
CA VAL A 62 6.95 16.41 -17.99
C VAL A 62 5.57 16.82 -17.48
N ALA A 63 5.05 17.98 -17.88
CA ALA A 63 3.72 18.40 -17.47
C ALA A 63 2.60 17.45 -17.96
N ARG A 64 2.76 16.87 -19.15
CA ARG A 64 1.75 15.97 -19.75
C ARG A 64 1.84 14.53 -19.24
N TYR A 65 3.05 14.00 -19.14
CA TYR A 65 3.29 12.58 -18.81
C TYR A 65 3.57 12.34 -17.32
N HIS A 66 4.07 13.35 -16.60
CA HIS A 66 4.32 13.34 -15.16
C HIS A 66 3.49 14.40 -14.43
N TRP A 67 2.21 14.50 -14.79
CA TRP A 67 1.28 15.49 -14.22
C TRP A 67 1.13 15.37 -12.69
N ILE A 68 1.26 14.16 -12.12
CA ILE A 68 1.16 13.92 -10.67
C ILE A 68 2.29 14.67 -9.91
N PRO A 69 3.59 14.45 -10.18
CA PRO A 69 4.66 15.26 -9.61
C PRO A 69 4.48 16.77 -9.80
N CYS A 70 4.01 17.22 -10.97
CA CYS A 70 3.74 18.64 -11.21
C CYS A 70 2.64 19.19 -10.31
N PHE A 71 1.54 18.44 -10.15
CA PHE A 71 0.46 18.80 -9.23
C PHE A 71 0.96 18.89 -7.78
N PHE A 72 1.77 17.94 -7.33
CA PHE A 72 2.40 18.01 -6.01
C PHE A 72 3.35 19.20 -5.88
N ALA A 73 4.13 19.54 -6.90
CA ALA A 73 5.02 20.70 -6.87
C ALA A 73 4.24 22.02 -6.72
N VAL A 74 3.12 22.17 -7.45
CA VAL A 74 2.20 23.31 -7.28
C VAL A 74 1.61 23.30 -5.87
N GLY A 75 1.21 22.13 -5.36
CA GLY A 75 0.73 21.96 -3.99
C GLY A 75 1.76 22.39 -2.94
N VAL A 76 3.04 22.03 -3.10
CA VAL A 76 4.14 22.46 -2.21
C VAL A 76 4.25 23.98 -2.17
N LEU A 77 4.23 24.64 -3.35
CA LEU A 77 4.29 26.10 -3.41
C LEU A 77 3.07 26.76 -2.76
N PHE A 78 1.88 26.19 -2.98
CA PHE A 78 0.66 26.65 -2.34
C PHE A 78 0.74 26.54 -0.81
N PHE A 79 1.11 25.36 -0.29
CA PHE A 79 1.19 25.12 1.15
C PHE A 79 2.31 25.90 1.82
N MET A 80 3.41 26.19 1.12
CA MET A 80 4.44 27.12 1.61
C MET A 80 3.85 28.52 1.83
N GLY A 81 3.00 29.02 0.92
CA GLY A 81 2.27 30.27 1.12
C GLY A 81 1.26 30.22 2.27
N VAL A 82 0.55 29.09 2.41
CA VAL A 82 -0.37 28.87 3.55
C VAL A 82 0.41 28.85 4.87
N GLU A 83 1.55 28.18 4.94
CA GLU A 83 2.39 28.08 6.15
C GLU A 83 2.79 29.47 6.68
N TYR A 84 3.14 30.40 5.79
CA TYR A 84 3.46 31.78 6.17
C TYR A 84 2.27 32.60 6.68
N THR A 85 1.04 32.18 6.40
CA THR A 85 -0.20 32.90 6.75
C THR A 85 -1.07 32.13 7.77
N LEU A 86 -0.66 30.91 8.14
CA LEU A 86 -1.40 30.05 9.04
C LEU A 86 -1.30 30.57 10.47
N GLN A 87 -2.43 30.95 11.03
CA GLN A 87 -2.51 31.28 12.46
C GLN A 87 -2.57 29.99 13.27
N MET A 88 -1.59 29.80 14.16
CA MET A 88 -1.54 28.64 15.03
C MET A 88 -2.67 28.68 16.06
N VAL A 89 -3.28 27.52 16.29
CA VAL A 89 -4.29 27.32 17.33
C VAL A 89 -3.65 27.54 18.71
N PRO A 90 -4.29 28.28 19.62
CA PRO A 90 -3.75 28.51 20.97
C PRO A 90 -3.44 27.21 21.72
N ALA A 91 -2.40 27.23 22.56
CA ALA A 91 -1.94 26.03 23.28
C ALA A 91 -2.96 25.39 24.25
N LYS A 92 -3.99 26.13 24.66
CA LYS A 92 -5.06 25.65 25.57
C LYS A 92 -6.34 25.21 24.85
N SER A 93 -6.44 25.43 23.54
CA SER A 93 -7.61 25.01 22.76
C SER A 93 -7.46 23.57 22.27
N GLU A 94 -8.59 22.93 21.98
CA GLU A 94 -8.59 21.62 21.32
C GLU A 94 -7.88 21.68 19.95
N PRO A 95 -7.23 20.59 19.52
CA PRO A 95 -6.63 20.53 18.19
C PRO A 95 -7.67 20.80 17.11
N PHE A 96 -7.32 21.67 16.16
CA PHE A 96 -8.17 21.91 15.00
C PHE A 96 -8.08 20.74 14.02
N ASP A 97 -9.25 20.20 13.66
CA ASP A 97 -9.36 19.10 12.71
C ASP A 97 -10.42 19.41 11.65
N ILE A 98 -10.01 19.40 10.38
CA ILE A 98 -10.91 19.75 9.26
C ILE A 98 -12.01 18.70 9.07
N GLY A 99 -11.73 17.42 9.32
CA GLY A 99 -12.72 16.36 9.25
C GLY A 99 -13.82 16.56 10.28
N PHE A 100 -13.47 17.00 11.49
CA PHE A 100 -14.43 17.38 12.52
C PHE A 100 -15.34 18.56 12.12
N VAL A 101 -14.79 19.53 11.39
CA VAL A 101 -15.59 20.64 10.84
C VAL A 101 -16.57 20.11 9.79
N VAL A 102 -16.09 19.27 8.88
CA VAL A 102 -16.90 18.69 7.79
C VAL A 102 -18.00 17.76 8.34
N THR A 103 -17.71 16.96 9.37
CA THR A 103 -18.66 16.02 9.97
C THR A 103 -19.50 16.59 11.11
N ARG A 104 -19.49 17.92 11.32
CA ARG A 104 -20.22 18.56 12.42
C ARG A 104 -21.73 18.31 12.39
N SER A 105 -22.34 18.28 11.21
CA SER A 105 -23.76 17.97 11.06
C SER A 105 -24.07 16.53 11.47
N LEU A 106 -23.24 15.59 11.02
CA LEU A 106 -23.33 14.17 11.40
C LEU A 106 -23.18 13.99 12.92
N ASN A 107 -22.20 14.65 13.53
CA ASN A 107 -22.00 14.62 14.99
C ASN A 107 -23.27 15.05 15.74
N ARG A 108 -23.92 16.14 15.32
CA ARG A 108 -25.18 16.61 15.92
C ARG A 108 -26.32 15.59 15.77
N VAL A 109 -26.44 14.96 14.61
CA VAL A 109 -27.46 13.93 14.37
C VAL A 109 -27.22 12.73 15.28
N LEU A 110 -25.96 12.26 15.38
CA LEU A 110 -25.59 11.15 16.25
C LEU A 110 -25.78 11.48 17.74
N ALA A 111 -25.49 12.71 18.16
CA ALA A 111 -25.74 13.17 19.51
C ALA A 111 -27.25 13.21 19.83
N SER A 112 -28.08 13.56 18.85
CA SER A 112 -29.55 13.60 19.01
C SER A 112 -30.22 12.22 18.95
N SER A 113 -29.53 11.18 18.46
CA SER A 113 -30.07 9.83 18.30
C SER A 113 -29.09 8.76 18.80
N PRO A 114 -29.15 8.42 20.10
CA PRO A 114 -28.29 7.39 20.70
C PRO A 114 -28.43 6.00 20.05
N ASP A 115 -29.65 5.66 19.60
CA ASP A 115 -29.93 4.38 18.93
C ASP A 115 -29.20 4.29 17.58
N LEU A 116 -29.20 5.38 16.81
CA LEU A 116 -28.46 5.45 15.55
C LEU A 116 -26.95 5.33 15.79
N ASN A 117 -26.42 6.02 16.81
CA ASN A 117 -25.00 5.88 17.16
C ASN A 117 -24.64 4.43 17.52
N THR A 118 -25.49 3.77 18.29
CA THR A 118 -25.30 2.38 18.72
C THR A 118 -25.39 1.40 17.55
N LEU A 119 -26.33 1.61 16.63
CA LEU A 119 -26.43 0.82 15.40
C LEU A 119 -25.19 0.97 14.53
N LEU A 120 -24.72 2.20 14.29
CA LEU A 120 -23.51 2.45 13.51
C LEU A 120 -22.26 1.91 14.20
N ALA A 121 -22.22 1.95 15.54
CA ALA A 121 -21.18 1.31 16.34
C ALA A 121 -21.15 -0.20 16.13
N ALA A 122 -22.31 -0.86 16.22
CA ALA A 122 -22.44 -2.29 15.97
C ALA A 122 -21.98 -2.65 14.54
N LEU A 123 -22.37 -1.88 13.52
CA LEU A 123 -21.94 -2.10 12.14
C LEU A 123 -20.42 -1.97 11.96
N ASN A 124 -19.79 -0.96 12.58
CA ASN A 124 -18.34 -0.84 12.59
C ASN A 124 -17.66 -2.04 13.25
N THR A 125 -18.19 -2.49 14.38
CA THR A 125 -17.66 -3.66 15.11
C THR A 125 -17.78 -4.94 14.28
N VAL A 126 -18.92 -5.14 13.60
CA VAL A 126 -19.08 -6.25 12.64
C VAL A 126 -18.04 -6.15 11.53
N PHE A 127 -17.82 -4.96 10.97
CA PHE A 127 -16.82 -4.80 9.92
C PHE A 127 -15.39 -5.08 10.40
N VAL A 128 -15.02 -4.68 11.61
CA VAL A 128 -13.73 -5.07 12.23
C VAL A 128 -13.60 -6.58 12.39
N ALA A 129 -14.67 -7.23 12.84
CA ALA A 129 -14.70 -8.67 12.94
C ALA A 129 -14.49 -9.31 11.55
N MET A 130 -15.16 -8.82 10.51
CA MET A 130 -14.95 -9.27 9.13
C MET A 130 -13.51 -9.11 8.66
N GLN A 131 -12.86 -7.97 8.95
CA GLN A 131 -11.44 -7.74 8.63
C GLN A 131 -10.53 -8.76 9.32
N THR A 132 -10.75 -8.96 10.61
CA THR A 132 -9.97 -9.88 11.44
C THR A 132 -10.17 -11.32 10.96
N THR A 133 -11.41 -11.73 10.73
CA THR A 133 -11.76 -13.05 10.20
C THR A 133 -11.12 -13.26 8.83
N TYR A 134 -11.17 -12.29 7.93
CA TYR A 134 -10.53 -12.40 6.62
C TYR A 134 -9.01 -12.61 6.75
N ILE A 135 -8.32 -11.77 7.53
CA ILE A 135 -6.86 -11.85 7.69
C ILE A 135 -6.47 -13.21 8.28
N VAL A 136 -7.14 -13.66 9.34
CA VAL A 136 -6.87 -14.97 9.96
C VAL A 136 -7.20 -16.11 9.01
N TRP A 137 -8.32 -16.02 8.28
CA TRP A 137 -8.72 -17.02 7.29
C TRP A 137 -7.69 -17.18 6.17
N THR A 138 -7.19 -16.07 5.61
CA THR A 138 -6.18 -16.12 4.54
C THR A 138 -4.88 -16.80 4.99
N TRP A 139 -4.53 -16.68 6.27
CA TRP A 139 -3.38 -17.38 6.81
C TRP A 139 -3.67 -18.86 7.07
N LEU A 140 -4.75 -19.18 7.80
CA LEU A 140 -5.01 -20.56 8.24
C LEU A 140 -5.50 -21.48 7.11
N MET A 141 -6.34 -20.96 6.21
CA MET A 141 -7.00 -21.78 5.19
C MET A 141 -6.34 -21.66 3.82
N GLU A 142 -5.86 -20.47 3.47
CA GLU A 142 -5.23 -20.25 2.16
C GLU A 142 -3.70 -20.32 2.22
N GLY A 143 -3.11 -20.41 3.42
CA GLY A 143 -1.65 -20.51 3.61
C GLY A 143 -0.89 -19.25 3.20
N ARG A 144 -1.56 -18.08 3.17
CA ARG A 144 -1.00 -16.80 2.72
C ARG A 144 -0.72 -15.89 3.92
N PRO A 145 0.50 -15.90 4.50
CA PRO A 145 0.77 -15.22 5.76
C PRO A 145 0.94 -13.69 5.61
N ARG A 146 1.13 -13.16 4.40
CA ARG A 146 1.38 -11.74 4.14
C ARG A 146 0.46 -10.79 4.91
N ALA A 147 -0.86 -10.97 4.79
CA ALA A 147 -1.84 -10.09 5.41
C ALA A 147 -1.73 -10.13 6.95
N THR A 148 -1.44 -11.31 7.51
CA THR A 148 -1.22 -11.49 8.96
C THR A 148 0.08 -10.84 9.42
N ILE A 149 1.18 -10.99 8.67
CA ILE A 149 2.46 -10.33 8.97
C ILE A 149 2.29 -8.81 8.94
N SER A 150 1.59 -8.28 7.92
CA SER A 150 1.25 -6.86 7.84
C SER A 150 0.44 -6.39 9.04
N ALA A 151 -0.58 -7.15 9.45
CA ALA A 151 -1.39 -6.83 10.61
C ALA A 151 -0.56 -6.82 11.91
N CYS A 152 0.33 -7.80 12.09
CA CYS A 152 1.24 -7.86 13.24
C CYS A 152 2.17 -6.64 13.29
N PHE A 153 2.81 -6.29 12.18
CA PHE A 153 3.66 -5.09 12.13
C PHE A 153 2.86 -3.82 12.42
N MET A 154 1.70 -3.68 11.78
CA MET A 154 0.84 -2.52 11.93
C MET A 154 0.38 -2.34 13.39
N PHE A 155 -0.21 -3.37 14.02
CA PHE A 155 -0.71 -3.27 15.39
C PHE A 155 0.42 -3.09 16.41
N THR A 156 1.59 -3.70 16.19
CA THR A 156 2.76 -3.49 17.06
C THR A 156 3.25 -2.05 16.98
N CYS A 157 3.44 -1.52 15.77
CA CYS A 157 3.86 -0.13 15.58
C CYS A 157 2.80 0.86 16.08
N ARG A 158 1.51 0.59 15.88
CA ARG A 158 0.40 1.39 16.44
C ARG A 158 0.44 1.39 17.97
N GLY A 159 0.72 0.25 18.61
CA GLY A 159 0.88 0.16 20.06
C GLY A 159 2.03 1.04 20.58
N ILE A 160 3.19 0.97 19.93
CA ILE A 160 4.37 1.78 20.29
C ILE A 160 4.08 3.27 20.08
N LEU A 161 3.62 3.66 18.88
CA LEU A 161 3.39 5.06 18.54
C LEU A 161 2.25 5.69 19.35
N GLY A 162 1.16 4.96 19.57
CA GLY A 162 0.05 5.45 20.38
C GLY A 162 0.40 5.55 21.87
N TYR A 163 1.34 4.74 22.37
CA TYR A 163 1.89 4.95 23.71
C TYR A 163 2.81 6.18 23.76
N SER A 164 3.68 6.35 22.76
CA SER A 164 4.61 7.47 22.68
C SER A 164 3.95 8.82 22.36
N THR A 165 2.79 8.82 21.70
CA THR A 165 2.05 10.02 21.29
C THR A 165 0.56 9.80 21.53
N GLN A 166 0.01 10.51 22.51
CA GLN A 166 -1.41 10.47 22.83
C GLN A 166 -2.08 11.76 22.36
N LEU A 167 -3.13 11.62 21.56
CA LEU A 167 -3.99 12.73 21.19
C LEU A 167 -5.09 12.90 22.24
N PRO A 168 -5.43 14.14 22.64
CA PRO A 168 -6.48 14.37 23.62
C PRO A 168 -7.82 13.91 23.06
N LEU A 169 -8.65 13.31 23.92
CA LEU A 169 -10.02 12.97 23.60
C LEU A 169 -10.85 14.26 23.46
N PRO A 170 -11.52 14.50 22.30
CA PRO A 170 -12.40 15.65 22.15
C PRO A 170 -13.57 15.61 23.14
N GLN A 171 -13.98 16.76 23.68
CA GLN A 171 -15.10 16.83 24.64
C GLN A 171 -16.43 16.32 24.04
N ASP A 172 -16.60 16.48 22.73
CA ASP A 172 -17.79 16.05 21.97
C ASP A 172 -17.73 14.57 21.53
N PHE A 173 -16.89 13.75 22.17
CA PHE A 173 -16.76 12.33 21.84
C PHE A 173 -18.04 11.54 22.16
N LEU A 174 -18.57 10.87 21.15
CA LEU A 174 -19.78 10.03 21.25
C LEU A 174 -19.40 8.55 21.25
N GLY A 175 -19.05 8.02 22.42
CA GLY A 175 -18.80 6.59 22.60
C GLY A 175 -20.09 5.76 22.65
N SER A 176 -20.02 4.50 22.23
CA SER A 176 -21.05 3.49 22.45
C SER A 176 -20.45 2.26 23.14
N GLY A 177 -21.22 1.59 24.01
CA GLY A 177 -20.76 0.38 24.71
C GLY A 177 -20.48 -0.81 23.78
N VAL A 178 -20.88 -0.72 22.51
CA VAL A 178 -20.60 -1.73 21.48
C VAL A 178 -19.46 -1.32 20.53
N ASP A 179 -18.81 -0.17 20.76
CA ASP A 179 -17.62 0.22 20.00
C ASP A 179 -16.46 -0.71 20.29
N PHE A 180 -15.79 -1.17 19.23
CA PHE A 180 -14.57 -1.96 19.39
C PHE A 180 -13.34 -1.05 19.53
N PRO A 181 -12.45 -1.27 20.52
CA PRO A 181 -12.47 -2.33 21.53
C PRO A 181 -13.57 -2.15 22.60
N VAL A 182 -14.30 -3.23 22.88
CA VAL A 182 -15.46 -3.23 23.78
C VAL A 182 -15.01 -2.97 25.22
N GLY A 183 -15.61 -1.98 25.87
CA GLY A 183 -15.35 -1.61 27.26
C GLY A 183 -14.72 -0.23 27.41
N ASN A 184 -14.65 0.27 28.64
CA ASN A 184 -14.06 1.57 28.97
C ASN A 184 -12.52 1.50 28.96
N VAL A 185 -11.96 0.97 27.87
CA VAL A 185 -10.53 0.88 27.63
C VAL A 185 -10.08 2.20 27.01
N SER A 186 -9.13 2.87 27.66
CA SER A 186 -8.49 4.12 27.21
C SER A 186 -7.63 3.91 25.96
N PHE A 187 -8.19 3.37 24.88
CA PHE A 187 -7.45 2.92 23.69
C PHE A 187 -7.62 3.86 22.49
N PHE A 188 -7.40 5.15 22.73
CA PHE A 188 -7.18 6.14 21.67
C PHE A 188 -5.72 6.10 21.22
N LEU A 189 -5.32 5.01 20.56
CA LEU A 189 -3.98 4.89 19.99
C LEU A 189 -3.93 5.55 18.61
N PHE A 190 -2.99 6.48 18.45
CA PHE A 190 -2.55 6.99 17.16
C PHE A 190 -1.74 5.91 16.41
N TYR A 191 -1.94 5.63 15.13
CA TYR A 191 -2.95 6.06 14.14
C TYR A 191 -4.08 5.02 14.02
N SER A 192 -5.14 5.23 13.24
CA SER A 192 -6.31 4.33 13.15
C SER A 192 -6.03 2.91 12.62
N GLY A 193 -6.24 1.91 13.48
CA GLY A 193 -6.06 0.47 13.20
C GLY A 193 -7.25 -0.13 12.46
N HIS A 194 -8.44 0.45 12.62
CA HIS A 194 -9.64 0.12 11.84
C HIS A 194 -9.41 0.36 10.35
N VAL A 195 -8.89 1.55 10.03
CA VAL A 195 -8.59 1.95 8.66
C VAL A 195 -7.39 1.19 8.11
N ALA A 196 -6.36 0.98 8.93
CA ALA A 196 -5.18 0.22 8.51
C ALA A 196 -5.48 -1.27 8.25
N GLY A 197 -6.28 -1.91 9.12
CA GLY A 197 -6.67 -3.31 9.00
C GLY A 197 -7.52 -3.60 7.77
N SER A 198 -8.53 -2.77 7.52
CA SER A 198 -9.34 -2.84 6.28
C SER A 198 -8.50 -2.57 5.03
N MET A 199 -7.55 -1.64 5.09
CA MET A 199 -6.62 -1.38 3.97
C MET A 199 -5.73 -2.59 3.66
N ILE A 200 -5.17 -3.24 4.68
CA ILE A 200 -4.39 -4.49 4.52
C ILE A 200 -5.24 -5.58 3.88
N ALA A 201 -6.47 -5.78 4.37
CA ALA A 201 -7.39 -6.77 3.82
C ALA A 201 -7.75 -6.48 2.35
N SER A 202 -8.07 -5.21 2.02
CA SER A 202 -8.39 -4.79 0.65
C SER A 202 -7.20 -4.98 -0.31
N LEU A 203 -5.99 -4.59 0.11
CA LEU A 203 -4.76 -4.81 -0.68
C LEU A 203 -4.52 -6.29 -0.96
N ASP A 204 -4.75 -7.15 0.02
CA ASP A 204 -4.64 -8.59 -0.16
C ASP A 204 -5.68 -9.14 -1.14
N MET A 205 -6.93 -8.71 -1.03
CA MET A 205 -8.00 -9.11 -1.96
C MET A 205 -7.68 -8.68 -3.40
N ARG A 206 -7.12 -7.48 -3.59
CA ARG A 206 -6.70 -6.99 -4.92
C ARG A 206 -5.61 -7.85 -5.53
N ARG A 207 -4.63 -8.30 -4.73
CA ARG A 207 -3.60 -9.25 -5.20
C ARG A 207 -4.21 -10.56 -5.68
N MET A 208 -5.24 -11.04 -5.00
CA MET A 208 -5.95 -12.28 -5.38
C MET A 208 -7.03 -12.09 -6.45
N GLN A 209 -7.09 -10.93 -7.11
CA GLN A 209 -8.11 -10.60 -8.11
C GLN A 209 -9.55 -10.65 -7.58
N ARG A 210 -9.75 -10.56 -6.26
CA ARG A 210 -11.07 -10.49 -5.59
C ARG A 210 -11.57 -9.04 -5.54
N LEU A 211 -11.61 -8.37 -6.71
CA LEU A 211 -11.82 -6.93 -6.81
C LEU A 211 -13.15 -6.46 -6.23
N ARG A 212 -14.23 -7.23 -6.39
CA ARG A 212 -15.55 -6.89 -5.82
C ARG A 212 -15.52 -6.84 -4.30
N LEU A 213 -14.83 -7.80 -3.67
CA LEU A 213 -14.69 -7.85 -2.22
C LEU A 213 -13.78 -6.72 -1.71
N ALA A 214 -12.70 -6.44 -2.44
CA ALA A 214 -11.84 -5.28 -2.15
C ALA A 214 -12.63 -3.97 -2.20
N MET A 215 -13.43 -3.75 -3.26
CA MET A 215 -14.28 -2.55 -3.36
C MET A 215 -15.29 -2.46 -2.23
N LEU A 216 -15.90 -3.58 -1.81
CA LEU A 216 -16.80 -3.58 -0.65
C LEU A 216 -16.06 -3.15 0.62
N PHE A 217 -14.86 -3.70 0.86
CA PHE A 217 -14.04 -3.32 2.01
C PHE A 217 -13.63 -1.84 1.96
N ASP A 218 -13.31 -1.31 0.79
CA ASP A 218 -12.98 0.12 0.62
C ASP A 218 -14.19 1.02 0.94
N ILE A 219 -15.38 0.67 0.45
CA ILE A 219 -16.62 1.41 0.73
C ILE A 219 -16.92 1.37 2.22
N LEU A 220 -16.87 0.18 2.84
CA LEU A 220 -17.10 0.01 4.27
C LEU A 220 -16.05 0.76 5.10
N ASN A 221 -14.80 0.81 4.65
CA ASN A 221 -13.74 1.58 5.31
C ASN A 221 -13.99 3.10 5.24
N VAL A 222 -14.50 3.61 4.11
CA VAL A 222 -14.91 5.02 3.99
C VAL A 222 -16.07 5.33 4.94
N LEU A 223 -17.10 4.48 4.98
CA LEU A 223 -18.23 4.66 5.89
C LEU A 223 -17.78 4.60 7.36
N GLN A 224 -16.91 3.65 7.70
CA GLN A 224 -16.30 3.53 9.01
C GLN A 224 -15.50 4.79 9.36
N SER A 225 -14.73 5.34 8.43
CA SER A 225 -13.96 6.58 8.60
C SER A 225 -14.86 7.80 8.84
N ILE A 226 -15.94 7.93 8.07
CA ILE A 226 -16.93 9.01 8.24
C ILE A 226 -17.57 8.93 9.63
N ARG A 227 -17.94 7.72 10.07
CA ARG A 227 -18.49 7.52 11.41
C ARG A 227 -17.47 7.88 12.49
N LEU A 228 -16.23 7.40 12.39
CA LEU A 228 -15.18 7.69 13.37
C LEU A 228 -14.88 9.20 13.48
N LEU A 229 -14.94 9.94 12.36
CA LEU A 229 -14.88 11.41 12.37
C LEU A 229 -16.15 12.03 12.98
N GLY A 230 -17.32 11.50 12.64
CA GLY A 230 -18.62 11.98 13.13
C GLY A 230 -18.81 11.81 14.63
N THR A 231 -18.30 10.73 15.21
CA THR A 231 -18.31 10.49 16.66
C THR A 231 -17.15 11.17 17.40
N ARG A 232 -16.26 11.85 16.67
CA ARG A 232 -15.00 12.42 17.21
C ARG A 232 -14.07 11.36 17.82
N GLY A 233 -14.20 10.12 17.36
CA GLY A 233 -13.40 8.98 17.81
C GLY A 233 -12.03 8.86 17.15
N HIS A 234 -11.76 9.60 16.07
CA HIS A 234 -10.43 9.70 15.48
C HIS A 234 -10.25 11.05 14.79
N TYR A 235 -9.05 11.60 14.87
CA TYR A 235 -8.68 12.77 14.08
C TYR A 235 -8.50 12.37 12.61
N THR A 236 -8.65 13.33 11.69
CA THR A 236 -8.42 13.14 10.25
C THR A 236 -7.02 12.59 9.98
N ILE A 237 -6.02 13.08 10.71
CA ILE A 237 -4.64 12.60 10.60
C ILE A 237 -4.51 11.14 11.01
N ASP A 238 -5.25 10.67 12.01
CA ASP A 238 -5.23 9.27 12.44
C ASP A 238 -5.71 8.34 11.33
N LEU A 239 -6.72 8.77 10.59
CA LEU A 239 -7.28 8.00 9.47
C LEU A 239 -6.32 8.01 8.28
N ALA A 240 -5.77 9.17 7.93
CA ALA A 240 -4.80 9.31 6.84
C ALA A 240 -3.54 8.47 7.09
N VAL A 241 -2.96 8.56 8.30
CA VAL A 241 -1.82 7.75 8.69
C VAL A 241 -2.21 6.27 8.80
N GLY A 242 -3.45 5.95 9.17
CA GLY A 242 -3.98 4.59 9.10
C GLY A 242 -3.96 3.98 7.70
N VAL A 243 -4.41 4.71 6.67
CA VAL A 243 -4.31 4.28 5.27
C VAL A 243 -2.85 4.09 4.88
N GLY A 244 -1.99 5.08 5.18
CA GLY A 244 -0.57 5.04 4.87
C GLY A 244 0.14 3.86 5.53
N ALA A 245 -0.17 3.59 6.80
CA ALA A 245 0.34 2.46 7.55
C ALA A 245 -0.08 1.13 6.91
N GLY A 246 -1.35 0.98 6.52
CA GLY A 246 -1.82 -0.22 5.83
C GLY A 246 -1.02 -0.53 4.56
N ILE A 247 -0.74 0.49 3.74
CA ILE A 247 0.09 0.36 2.53
C ILE A 247 1.55 0.05 2.89
N LEU A 248 2.12 0.77 3.85
CA LEU A 248 3.51 0.62 4.27
C LEU A 248 3.78 -0.78 4.81
N PHE A 249 2.97 -1.25 5.76
CA PHE A 249 3.15 -2.57 6.36
C PHE A 249 2.79 -3.72 5.42
N ASP A 250 1.91 -3.50 4.45
CA ASP A 250 1.71 -4.44 3.34
C ASP A 250 2.96 -4.59 2.46
N SER A 251 3.60 -3.46 2.13
CA SER A 251 4.86 -3.45 1.36
C SER A 251 6.01 -4.10 2.14
N LEU A 252 6.14 -3.78 3.43
CA LEU A 252 7.17 -4.37 4.30
C LEU A 252 6.98 -5.88 4.47
N ALA A 253 5.74 -6.35 4.65
CA ALA A 253 5.46 -7.78 4.73
C ALA A 253 5.82 -8.51 3.42
N GLY A 254 5.52 -7.90 2.26
CA GLY A 254 5.95 -8.45 0.97
C GLY A 254 7.47 -8.60 0.86
N LYS A 255 8.23 -7.57 1.24
CA LYS A 255 9.70 -7.62 1.27
C LYS A 255 10.23 -8.68 2.25
N TYR A 256 9.58 -8.82 3.40
CA TYR A 256 9.93 -9.82 4.39
C TYR A 256 9.73 -11.26 3.86
N GLU A 257 8.59 -11.54 3.22
CA GLU A 257 8.33 -12.84 2.60
C GLU A 257 9.34 -13.18 1.50
N GLU A 258 9.65 -12.22 0.62
CA GLU A 258 10.67 -12.40 -0.43
C GLU A 258 12.05 -12.71 0.14
N MET A 259 12.46 -12.00 1.19
CA MET A 259 13.73 -12.21 1.87
C MET A 259 13.78 -13.61 2.52
N MET A 260 12.71 -14.03 3.19
CA MET A 260 12.66 -15.35 3.84
C MET A 260 12.63 -16.49 2.81
N SER A 261 11.90 -16.34 1.71
CA SER A 261 11.90 -17.30 0.61
C SER A 261 13.30 -17.47 0.00
N LYS A 262 14.02 -16.36 -0.26
CA LYS A 262 15.41 -16.40 -0.74
C LYS A 262 16.33 -17.12 0.25
N ARG A 263 16.18 -16.86 1.55
CA ARG A 263 16.98 -17.49 2.61
C ARG A 263 16.74 -19.00 2.70
N GLN A 264 15.49 -19.45 2.58
CA GLN A 264 15.16 -20.88 2.54
C GLN A 264 15.77 -21.58 1.32
N ASN A 265 15.69 -20.96 0.14
CA ASN A 265 16.29 -21.50 -1.08
C ASN A 265 17.83 -21.60 -0.98
N LEU A 266 18.49 -20.60 -0.39
CA LEU A 266 19.93 -20.63 -0.12
C LEU A 266 20.32 -21.73 0.89
N GLY A 267 19.55 -21.89 1.97
CA GLY A 267 19.78 -22.94 2.96
C GLY A 267 19.63 -24.35 2.38
N ASN A 268 18.62 -24.57 1.53
CA ASN A 268 18.43 -25.84 0.84
C ASN A 268 19.53 -26.11 -0.19
N GLY A 269 19.99 -25.08 -0.92
CA GLY A 269 21.13 -25.19 -1.84
C GLY A 269 22.43 -25.59 -1.13
N PHE A 270 22.71 -25.00 0.05
CA PHE A 270 23.88 -25.35 0.84
C PHE A 270 23.77 -26.77 1.46
N SER A 271 22.55 -27.18 1.87
CA SER A 271 22.32 -28.54 2.39
C SER A 271 22.48 -29.62 1.32
N LEU A 272 22.16 -29.35 0.05
CA LEU A 272 22.36 -30.29 -1.06
C LEU A 272 23.86 -30.43 -1.37
N ILE A 273 24.59 -29.32 -1.47
CA ILE A 273 26.05 -29.33 -1.70
C ILE A 273 26.77 -30.10 -0.57
N SER A 274 26.37 -29.90 0.69
CA SER A 274 26.98 -30.59 1.83
C SER A 274 26.72 -32.11 1.83
N LYS A 275 25.57 -32.58 1.31
CA LYS A 275 25.29 -34.01 1.20
C LYS A 275 26.07 -34.68 0.08
N ASP A 276 26.22 -33.99 -1.05
CA ASP A 276 26.98 -34.50 -2.19
C ASP A 276 28.49 -34.55 -1.89
N SER A 277 29.00 -33.65 -1.04
CA SER A 277 30.39 -33.66 -0.57
C SER A 277 30.72 -34.73 0.49
N LEU A 278 29.70 -35.39 1.08
CA LEU A 278 29.88 -36.46 2.08
C LEU A 278 29.72 -37.87 1.48
N LEU A 279 29.45 -37.97 0.18
CA LEU A 279 29.29 -39.23 -0.55
C LEU A 279 30.45 -39.55 -1.52
N ASN A 280 31.54 -38.79 -1.46
CA ASN A 280 32.83 -39.08 -2.10
C ASN A 280 33.92 -39.25 -1.05
#